data_AF-A0A1Q6UFZ2-F1
#
_entry.id   AF-A0A1Q6UFZ2-F1
#
_cell.length_a   1.000
_cell.length_b   1.000
_cell.length_c   1.000
_cell.angle_alpha   90.00
_cell.angle_beta   90.00
_cell.angle_gamma   90.00
#
_symmetry.space_group_name_H-M   'P 1'
#
loop_
_entity.id
_entity.type
_entity.pdbx_description
1 polymer ?
#
loop_
_entity_poly.entity_id
_entity_poly.type
_entity_poly.pdbx_seq_one_letter_code
_entity_poly.pdbx_strand_id
1 'polypeptide(L)'
;MVEILGVLAVIGVLSVGGIAAYSKAMEKINTDQLIVDISTTARKIKNLYADQKSYEDLDQQVYTLNLVAGAHKIEGMNKKLLHIFNGEVFVKSIALNKGFVMVYNGLTEKACATLASTDWGNGSTGLKYLVVSPTGIIPPRGYPSNLDSGEYEAKDIPLSPAEAAAHCNCDAFYKCGIAWFYE
;
A
#
# COMPACT_ATOMS: atom_id res chain seq x y z
N MET A 1 7.99 -53.01 7.84
CA MET A 1 6.89 -52.15 7.32
C MET A 1 6.77 -50.84 8.10
N VAL A 2 7.07 -50.81 9.40
CA VAL A 2 7.00 -49.59 10.25
C VAL A 2 8.03 -48.49 9.89
N GLU A 3 9.19 -48.85 9.33
CA GLU A 3 10.24 -47.88 8.98
C GLU A 3 9.86 -46.97 7.79
N ILE A 4 9.06 -47.48 6.84
CA ILE A 4 8.60 -46.70 5.68
C ILE A 4 7.49 -45.71 6.10
N LEU A 5 6.69 -46.06 7.10
CA LEU A 5 5.63 -45.19 7.64
C LEU A 5 6.22 -43.99 8.40
N GLY A 6 7.33 -44.18 9.12
CA GLY A 6 8.03 -43.08 9.82
C GLY A 6 8.61 -42.04 8.86
N VAL A 7 9.24 -42.48 7.77
CA VAL A 7 9.77 -41.58 6.73
C VAL A 7 8.66 -40.80 6.04
N LEU A 8 7.54 -41.45 5.70
CA LEU A 8 6.40 -40.78 5.06
C LEU A 8 5.76 -39.71 5.96
N ALA A 9 5.66 -39.98 7.26
CA ALA A 9 5.13 -39.00 8.22
C ALA A 9 6.01 -37.75 8.31
N VAL A 10 7.34 -37.91 8.33
CA VAL A 10 8.29 -36.79 8.37
C VAL A 10 8.25 -35.97 7.07
N ILE A 11 8.18 -36.63 5.90
CA ILE A 11 8.04 -35.94 4.61
C ILE A 11 6.74 -35.14 4.55
N GLY A 12 5.64 -35.68 5.08
CA GLY A 12 4.35 -35.00 5.14
C GLY A 12 4.42 -33.69 5.95
N VAL A 13 4.98 -33.74 7.16
CA VAL A 13 5.08 -32.57 8.05
C VAL A 13 6.03 -31.51 7.51
N LEU A 14 7.19 -31.91 6.97
CA LEU A 14 8.16 -30.97 6.39
C LEU A 14 7.61 -30.29 5.13
N SER A 15 6.83 -30.99 4.31
CA SER A 15 6.23 -30.42 3.11
C SER A 15 5.19 -29.35 3.45
N VAL A 16 4.28 -29.62 4.40
CA VAL A 16 3.27 -28.64 4.83
C VAL A 16 3.91 -27.47 5.57
N GLY A 17 4.90 -27.73 6.43
CA GLY A 17 5.67 -26.69 7.13
C GLY A 17 6.45 -25.79 6.17
N GLY A 18 7.09 -26.36 5.15
CA GLY A 18 7.86 -25.64 4.14
C GLY A 18 7.00 -24.75 3.25
N ILE A 19 5.84 -25.24 2.81
CA ILE A 19 4.90 -24.46 1.97
C ILE A 19 4.32 -23.28 2.77
N ALA A 20 3.89 -23.49 4.01
CA ALA A 20 3.36 -22.42 4.85
C ALA A 20 4.43 -21.37 5.21
N ALA A 21 5.67 -21.80 5.46
CA ALA A 21 6.78 -20.89 5.71
C ALA A 21 7.13 -20.07 4.46
N TYR A 22 7.14 -20.71 3.28
CA TYR A 22 7.41 -20.05 2.00
C TYR A 22 6.38 -18.96 1.72
N SER A 23 5.08 -19.25 1.82
CA SER A 23 4.03 -18.25 1.56
C SER A 23 4.14 -17.02 2.49
N LYS A 24 4.46 -17.23 3.78
CA LYS A 24 4.66 -16.12 4.73
C LYS A 24 5.92 -15.30 4.44
N ALA A 25 6.98 -15.95 3.97
CA ALA A 25 8.22 -15.28 3.58
C ALA A 25 8.04 -14.47 2.30
N MET A 26 7.35 -15.03 1.30
CA MET A 26 7.01 -14.33 0.07
C MET A 26 6.12 -13.11 0.32
N GLU A 27 5.13 -13.22 1.21
CA GLU A 27 4.31 -12.07 1.61
C GLU A 27 5.17 -10.94 2.23
N LYS A 28 6.14 -11.29 3.07
CA LYS A 28 7.08 -10.31 3.63
C LYS A 28 7.93 -9.67 2.54
N ILE A 29 8.54 -10.46 1.65
CA ILE A 29 9.35 -9.95 0.54
C ILE A 29 8.54 -8.99 -0.34
N ASN A 30 7.31 -9.36 -0.68
CA ASN A 30 6.43 -8.52 -1.47
C ASN A 30 6.04 -7.23 -0.74
N THR A 31 5.85 -7.29 0.58
CA THR A 31 5.58 -6.09 1.40
C THR A 31 6.79 -5.18 1.47
N ASP A 32 7.99 -5.72 1.70
CA ASP A 32 9.24 -4.96 1.74
C ASP A 32 9.51 -4.28 0.37
N GLN A 33 9.28 -5.00 -0.73
CA GLN A 33 9.36 -4.43 -2.08
C GLN A 33 8.33 -3.30 -2.27
N LEU A 34 7.10 -3.51 -1.82
CA LEU A 34 6.04 -2.51 -1.92
C LEU A 34 6.37 -1.23 -1.14
N ILE A 35 7.03 -1.33 0.03
CA ILE A 35 7.50 -0.18 0.80
C ILE A 35 8.47 0.69 -0.03
N VAL A 36 9.42 0.03 -0.71
CA VAL A 36 10.39 0.71 -1.59
C VAL A 36 9.68 1.34 -2.79
N ASP A 37 8.71 0.64 -3.38
CA ASP A 37 7.96 1.10 -4.53
C ASP A 37 7.09 2.34 -4.21
N ILE A 38 6.38 2.34 -3.07
CA ILE A 38 5.58 3.49 -2.61
C ILE A 38 6.49 4.70 -2.37
N SER A 39 7.60 4.51 -1.65
CA SER A 39 8.56 5.58 -1.36
C SER A 39 9.17 6.16 -2.65
N THR A 40 9.49 5.28 -3.61
CA THR A 40 10.01 5.67 -4.93
C THR A 40 8.96 6.43 -5.74
N THR A 41 7.70 5.99 -5.68
CA THR A 41 6.57 6.66 -6.36
C THR A 41 6.37 8.07 -5.81
N ALA A 42 6.30 8.23 -4.49
CA ALA A 42 6.19 9.54 -3.84
C ALA A 42 7.31 10.48 -4.27
N ARG A 43 8.56 9.97 -4.31
CA ARG A 43 9.73 10.74 -4.73
C ARG A 43 9.67 11.13 -6.21
N LYS A 44 9.27 10.22 -7.10
CA LYS A 44 9.12 10.51 -8.54
C LYS A 44 8.11 11.63 -8.78
N ILE A 45 6.96 11.58 -8.11
CA ILE A 45 5.92 12.60 -8.21
C ILE A 45 6.46 13.94 -7.72
N LYS A 46 7.04 13.99 -6.51
CA LYS A 46 7.61 15.22 -5.97
C LYS A 46 8.72 15.80 -6.84
N ASN A 47 9.60 14.98 -7.39
CA ASN A 47 10.66 15.45 -8.27
C ASN A 47 10.11 16.02 -9.59
N LEU A 48 9.06 15.40 -10.15
CA LEU A 48 8.42 15.88 -11.38
C LEU A 48 7.73 17.24 -11.19
N TYR A 49 7.18 17.47 -9.99
CA TYR A 49 6.44 18.68 -9.64
C TYR A 49 7.23 19.64 -8.74
N ALA A 50 8.52 19.41 -8.52
CA ALA A 50 9.33 20.21 -7.58
C ALA A 50 9.38 21.71 -7.97
N ASP A 51 9.40 21.99 -9.26
CA ASP A 51 9.39 23.36 -9.81
C ASP A 51 7.98 23.89 -10.09
N GLN A 52 6.96 23.06 -9.87
CA GLN A 52 5.55 23.38 -10.15
C GLN A 52 4.81 23.72 -8.86
N LYS A 53 3.91 24.69 -8.91
CA LYS A 53 3.08 25.09 -7.75
C LYS A 53 1.80 24.25 -7.61
N SER A 54 1.58 23.30 -8.53
CA SER A 54 0.32 22.59 -8.71
C SER A 54 0.60 21.20 -9.29
N TYR A 55 -0.09 20.18 -8.78
CA TYR A 55 -0.10 18.81 -9.29
C TYR A 55 -1.13 18.62 -10.42
N GLU A 56 -1.31 19.64 -11.25
CA GLU A 56 -2.22 19.58 -12.39
C GLU A 56 -1.82 18.44 -13.34
N ASP A 57 -2.82 17.80 -13.94
CA ASP A 57 -2.68 16.64 -14.83
C ASP A 57 -1.98 15.40 -14.23
N LEU A 58 -1.73 15.35 -12.92
CA LEU A 58 -1.06 14.22 -12.27
C LEU A 58 -1.75 12.89 -12.60
N ASP A 59 -3.09 12.86 -12.54
CA ASP A 59 -3.91 11.70 -12.90
C ASP A 59 -3.57 11.11 -14.28
N GLN A 60 -3.23 11.95 -15.26
CA GLN A 60 -2.85 11.52 -16.61
C GLN A 60 -1.36 11.15 -16.66
N GLN A 61 -0.50 11.99 -16.06
CA GLN A 61 0.95 11.80 -16.08
C GLN A 61 1.39 10.50 -15.39
N VAL A 62 0.64 10.06 -14.37
CA VAL A 62 0.84 8.79 -13.68
C VAL A 62 0.91 7.61 -14.66
N TYR A 63 0.04 7.57 -15.67
CA TYR A 63 0.00 6.50 -16.67
C TYR A 63 0.97 6.70 -17.84
N THR A 64 1.22 7.96 -18.22
CA THR A 64 2.07 8.30 -19.37
C THR A 64 3.55 8.15 -19.04
N LEU A 65 3.95 8.55 -17.83
CA LEU A 65 5.34 8.57 -17.38
C LEU A 65 5.71 7.38 -16.48
N ASN A 66 4.78 6.45 -16.24
CA ASN A 66 4.96 5.28 -15.35
C ASN A 66 5.51 5.69 -13.97
N LEU A 67 4.81 6.64 -13.32
CA LEU A 67 5.26 7.21 -12.06
C LEU A 67 5.17 6.21 -10.90
N VAL A 68 4.20 5.29 -10.94
CA VAL A 68 4.06 4.23 -9.93
C VAL A 68 5.12 3.16 -10.14
N ALA A 69 6.06 3.08 -9.21
CA ALA A 69 7.09 2.04 -9.21
C ALA A 69 6.48 0.66 -8.92
N GLY A 70 7.03 -0.40 -9.54
CA GLY A 70 6.59 -1.78 -9.35
C GLY A 70 5.18 -2.11 -9.84
N ALA A 71 4.45 -1.14 -10.40
CA ALA A 71 3.09 -1.36 -10.86
C ALA A 71 3.04 -2.08 -12.22
N HIS A 72 2.16 -3.08 -12.30
CA HIS A 72 1.72 -3.67 -13.55
C HIS A 72 0.57 -2.85 -14.14
N LYS A 73 0.77 -2.35 -15.36
CA LYS A 73 -0.22 -1.53 -16.07
C LYS A 73 -1.10 -2.39 -16.95
N ILE A 74 -2.41 -2.33 -16.73
CA ILE A 74 -3.42 -2.89 -17.64
C ILE A 74 -3.85 -1.77 -18.58
N GLU A 75 -3.66 -1.98 -19.88
CA GLU A 75 -4.07 -1.06 -20.94
C GLU A 75 -5.43 -1.46 -21.54
N GLY A 76 -6.15 -0.49 -22.11
CA GLY A 76 -7.49 -0.68 -22.68
C GLY A 76 -8.53 0.29 -22.13
N MET A 77 -9.82 -0.05 -22.24
CA MET A 77 -10.92 0.81 -21.77
C MET A 77 -10.93 0.99 -20.25
N ASN A 78 -10.47 -0.01 -19.49
CA ASN A 78 -10.39 0.01 -18.03
C ASN A 78 -8.91 0.06 -17.60
N LYS A 79 -8.24 1.19 -17.86
CA LYS A 79 -6.84 1.37 -17.47
C LYS A 79 -6.69 1.21 -15.96
N LYS A 80 -5.84 0.28 -15.53
CA LYS A 80 -5.57 0.02 -14.11
C LYS A 80 -4.07 -0.07 -13.85
N LEU A 81 -3.67 0.35 -12.66
CA LEU A 81 -2.33 0.11 -12.13
C LEU A 81 -2.48 -0.88 -10.99
N LEU A 82 -1.77 -1.99 -11.08
CA LEU A 82 -1.80 -3.05 -10.08
C LEU A 82 -0.44 -3.15 -9.39
N HIS A 83 -0.40 -3.15 -8.07
CA HIS A 83 0.83 -3.44 -7.33
C HIS A 83 1.06 -4.95 -7.18
N ILE A 84 2.15 -5.36 -6.54
CA ILE A 84 2.60 -6.76 -6.43
C ILE A 84 1.57 -7.76 -5.84
N PHE A 85 0.54 -7.30 -5.11
CA PHE A 85 -0.55 -8.16 -4.63
C PHE A 85 -1.76 -8.18 -5.57
N ASN A 86 -1.61 -7.69 -6.80
CA ASN A 86 -2.68 -7.48 -7.79
C ASN A 86 -3.82 -6.59 -7.29
N GLY A 87 -3.48 -5.65 -6.39
CA GLY A 87 -4.39 -4.64 -5.88
C GLY A 87 -4.29 -3.33 -6.67
N GLU A 88 -5.39 -2.59 -6.77
CA GLU A 88 -5.44 -1.35 -7.56
C GLU A 88 -4.74 -0.19 -6.85
N VAL A 89 -3.95 0.56 -7.63
CA VAL A 89 -3.25 1.76 -7.21
C VAL A 89 -3.86 2.97 -7.89
N PHE A 90 -4.20 3.98 -7.11
CA PHE A 90 -4.65 5.28 -7.61
C PHE A 90 -3.69 6.37 -7.14
N VAL A 91 -3.26 7.22 -8.06
CA VAL A 91 -2.51 8.43 -7.74
C VAL A 91 -3.23 9.59 -8.41
N LYS A 92 -3.64 10.58 -7.61
CA LYS A 92 -4.48 11.68 -8.07
C LYS A 92 -4.08 12.99 -7.42
N SER A 93 -4.31 14.09 -8.12
CA SER A 93 -4.25 15.41 -7.50
C SER A 93 -5.49 15.65 -6.62
N ILE A 94 -5.32 16.42 -5.54
CA ILE A 94 -6.38 16.75 -4.59
C ILE A 94 -6.32 18.23 -4.20
N ALA A 95 -7.36 18.71 -3.51
CA ALA A 95 -7.40 20.03 -2.88
C ALA A 95 -7.07 21.16 -3.88
N LEU A 96 -7.74 21.15 -5.05
CA LEU A 96 -7.48 22.09 -6.15
C LEU A 96 -6.03 22.01 -6.67
N ASN A 97 -5.52 20.79 -6.84
CA ASN A 97 -4.17 20.48 -7.31
C ASN A 97 -3.04 20.95 -6.38
N LYS A 98 -3.33 21.32 -5.14
CA LYS A 98 -2.31 21.74 -4.16
C LYS A 98 -1.60 20.58 -3.46
N GLY A 99 -2.12 19.37 -3.62
CA GLY A 99 -1.53 18.16 -3.09
C GLY A 99 -1.88 16.96 -3.95
N PHE A 100 -1.40 15.80 -3.53
CA PHE A 100 -1.75 14.53 -4.16
C PHE A 100 -2.00 13.45 -3.12
N VAL A 101 -2.77 12.44 -3.54
CA VAL A 101 -3.01 11.24 -2.77
C VAL A 101 -2.52 10.03 -3.55
N MET A 102 -1.90 9.09 -2.85
CA MET A 102 -1.60 7.76 -3.36
C MET A 102 -2.41 6.75 -2.57
N VAL A 103 -3.26 5.99 -3.24
CA VAL A 103 -4.14 4.98 -2.66
C VAL A 103 -3.71 3.61 -3.16
N TYR A 104 -3.44 2.68 -2.25
CA TYR A 104 -3.13 1.29 -2.54
C TYR A 104 -4.20 0.42 -1.89
N ASN A 105 -5.06 -0.15 -2.73
CA ASN A 105 -6.09 -1.11 -2.32
C ASN A 105 -5.66 -2.52 -2.66
N GLY A 106 -6.26 -3.53 -2.04
CA GLY A 106 -5.96 -4.91 -2.40
C GLY A 106 -4.90 -5.57 -1.53
N LEU A 107 -4.60 -5.00 -0.36
CA LEU A 107 -3.58 -5.48 0.55
C LEU A 107 -4.09 -6.60 1.45
N THR A 108 -3.19 -7.47 1.88
CA THR A 108 -3.45 -8.40 2.99
C THR A 108 -3.44 -7.64 4.32
N GLU A 109 -4.09 -8.19 5.35
CA GLU A 109 -4.08 -7.62 6.71
C GLU A 109 -2.65 -7.34 7.19
N LYS A 110 -1.74 -8.31 7.01
CA LYS A 110 -0.35 -8.19 7.43
C LYS A 110 0.41 -7.14 6.63
N ALA A 111 0.22 -7.08 5.30
CA ALA A 111 0.87 -6.08 4.47
C ALA A 111 0.36 -4.67 4.84
N CYS A 112 -0.95 -4.50 5.01
CA CYS A 112 -1.57 -3.27 5.48
C CYS A 112 -0.99 -2.82 6.83
N ALA A 113 -0.96 -3.72 7.82
CA ALA A 113 -0.47 -3.38 9.16
C ALA A 113 1.02 -3.00 9.12
N THR A 114 1.82 -3.73 8.34
CA THR A 114 3.24 -3.41 8.15
C THR A 114 3.42 -2.03 7.50
N LEU A 115 2.68 -1.73 6.43
CA LEU A 115 2.72 -0.43 5.76
C LEU A 115 2.28 0.71 6.70
N ALA A 116 1.23 0.51 7.49
CA ALA A 116 0.75 1.53 8.43
C ALA A 116 1.73 1.79 9.59
N SER A 117 2.48 0.76 10.00
CA SER A 117 3.56 0.86 11.00
C SER A 117 4.92 1.29 10.43
N THR A 118 5.01 1.54 9.12
CA THR A 118 6.25 2.00 8.47
C THR A 118 6.37 3.51 8.60
N ASP A 119 7.59 4.00 8.84
CA ASP A 119 7.88 5.43 8.82
C ASP A 119 7.93 5.95 7.38
N TRP A 120 6.96 6.78 7.02
CA TRP A 120 6.84 7.44 5.71
C TRP A 120 7.38 8.89 5.71
N GLY A 121 8.01 9.28 6.81
CA GLY A 121 8.40 10.64 7.12
C GLY A 121 7.29 11.43 7.82
N ASN A 122 7.55 12.73 7.98
CA ASN A 122 6.70 13.66 8.72
C ASN A 122 6.32 14.87 7.84
N GLY A 123 5.78 15.93 8.44
CA GLY A 123 5.41 17.15 7.72
C GLY A 123 6.54 17.79 6.89
N SER A 124 7.82 17.53 7.22
CA SER A 124 8.97 18.00 6.41
C SER A 124 9.11 17.27 5.09
N THR A 125 8.59 16.05 4.97
CA THR A 125 8.54 15.34 3.69
C THR A 125 7.33 15.76 2.86
N GLY A 126 6.46 16.63 3.38
CA GLY A 126 5.19 17.00 2.75
C GLY A 126 4.06 16.02 3.05
N LEU A 127 4.31 14.93 3.80
CA LEU A 127 3.24 14.03 4.24
C LEU A 127 2.34 14.79 5.22
N LYS A 128 1.02 14.70 5.03
CA LYS A 128 0.02 15.33 5.89
C LYS A 128 -0.84 14.31 6.61
N TYR A 129 -1.30 13.30 5.90
CA TYR A 129 -2.20 12.30 6.45
C TYR A 129 -1.90 10.89 5.93
N LEU A 130 -2.24 9.92 6.76
CA LEU A 130 -2.33 8.51 6.41
C LEU A 130 -3.73 8.02 6.73
N VAL A 131 -4.35 7.34 5.78
CA VAL A 131 -5.67 6.73 5.97
C VAL A 131 -5.55 5.24 5.74
N VAL A 132 -6.08 4.46 6.67
CA VAL A 132 -6.12 3.01 6.66
C VAL A 132 -7.58 2.58 6.71
N SER A 133 -8.00 1.70 5.80
CA SER A 133 -9.39 1.24 5.70
C SER A 133 -9.46 -0.28 5.54
N PRO A 134 -10.32 -0.97 6.32
CA PRO A 134 -10.52 -2.41 6.18
C PRO A 134 -11.30 -2.79 4.91
N THR A 135 -11.96 -1.82 4.26
CA THR A 135 -12.81 -2.07 3.08
C THR A 135 -12.24 -1.53 1.78
N GLY A 136 -10.99 -1.07 1.79
CA GLY A 136 -10.42 -0.30 0.69
C GLY A 136 -10.83 1.17 0.74
N ILE A 137 -10.19 1.97 -0.10
CA ILE A 137 -10.32 3.43 -0.13
C ILE A 137 -10.72 3.87 -1.54
N ILE A 138 -11.74 4.71 -1.61
CA ILE A 138 -12.08 5.42 -2.84
C ILE A 138 -11.27 6.72 -2.83
N PRO A 139 -10.52 7.05 -3.91
CA PRO A 139 -9.69 8.26 -3.93
C PRO A 139 -10.52 9.53 -3.68
N PRO A 140 -10.22 10.30 -2.62
CA PRO A 140 -10.96 11.52 -2.30
C PRO A 140 -10.53 12.68 -3.19
N ARG A 141 -11.29 13.78 -3.16
CA ARG A 141 -10.98 15.03 -3.89
C ARG A 141 -10.19 16.06 -3.06
N GLY A 142 -10.02 15.81 -1.77
CA GLY A 142 -9.40 16.73 -0.83
C GLY A 142 -8.76 15.99 0.34
N TYR A 143 -8.15 16.76 1.24
CA TYR A 143 -7.64 16.23 2.50
C TYR A 143 -8.78 15.80 3.42
N PRO A 144 -8.53 14.86 4.34
CA PRO A 144 -9.41 14.59 5.47
C PRO A 144 -9.79 15.90 6.17
N SER A 145 -11.09 16.10 6.41
CA SER A 145 -11.62 17.35 6.98
C SER A 145 -11.88 17.23 8.48
N ASN A 146 -12.25 16.04 8.95
CA ASN A 146 -12.28 15.61 10.34
C ASN A 146 -11.60 14.25 10.39
N LEU A 147 -10.66 14.05 11.32
CA LEU A 147 -9.99 12.77 11.48
C LEU A 147 -10.96 11.78 12.09
N ASP A 148 -11.41 10.83 11.28
CA ASP A 148 -12.22 9.71 11.72
C ASP A 148 -11.34 8.48 12.05
N SER A 149 -11.97 7.43 12.57
CA SER A 149 -11.31 6.16 12.88
C SER A 149 -10.57 5.59 11.66
N GLY A 150 -9.24 5.48 11.76
CA GLY A 150 -8.36 5.01 10.67
C GLY A 150 -7.69 6.14 9.88
N GLU A 151 -7.92 7.40 10.24
CA GLU A 151 -7.27 8.57 9.66
C GLU A 151 -6.32 9.22 10.66
N TYR A 152 -5.09 9.50 10.21
CA TYR A 152 -3.99 9.93 11.06
C TYR A 152 -3.27 11.12 10.47
N GLU A 153 -2.84 12.08 11.30
CA GLU A 153 -1.91 13.12 10.85
C GLU A 153 -0.49 12.57 10.76
N ALA A 154 0.36 13.26 9.97
CA ALA A 154 1.77 12.91 9.83
C ALA A 154 2.57 12.89 11.15
N LYS A 155 2.06 13.52 12.21
CA LYS A 155 2.68 13.51 13.56
C LYS A 155 2.36 12.24 14.35
N ASP A 156 1.29 11.54 13.98
CA ASP A 156 0.77 10.35 14.68
C ASP A 156 1.30 9.05 14.04
N ILE A 157 2.16 9.16 13.02
CA ILE A 157 2.76 8.07 12.24
C ILE A 157 4.24 7.95 12.63
N PRO A 158 4.84 6.74 12.66
CA PRO A 158 4.24 5.43 12.36
C PRO A 158 3.27 4.95 13.44
N LEU A 159 2.23 4.22 13.02
CA LEU A 159 1.28 3.63 13.95
C LEU A 159 1.93 2.54 14.77
N SER A 160 1.48 2.37 16.02
CA SER A 160 1.87 1.22 16.81
C SER A 160 1.38 -0.08 16.14
N PRO A 161 2.09 -1.22 16.31
CA PRO A 161 1.66 -2.49 15.72
C PRO A 161 0.23 -2.91 16.12
N ALA A 162 -0.19 -2.59 17.36
CA ALA A 162 -1.53 -2.89 17.85
C ALA A 162 -2.60 -2.05 17.14
N GLU A 163 -2.32 -0.76 16.94
CA GLU A 163 -3.23 0.15 16.26
C GLU A 163 -3.33 -0.13 14.76
N ALA A 164 -2.19 -0.36 14.10
CA ALA A 164 -2.14 -0.80 12.72
C ALA A 164 -2.97 -2.09 12.49
N ALA A 165 -2.85 -3.08 13.39
CA ALA A 165 -3.62 -4.31 13.31
C ALA A 165 -5.14 -4.07 13.49
N ALA A 166 -5.54 -3.16 14.38
CA ALA A 166 -6.94 -2.86 14.63
C ALA A 166 -7.64 -2.27 13.39
N HIS A 167 -6.94 -1.42 12.62
CA HIS A 167 -7.50 -0.77 11.43
C HIS A 167 -7.27 -1.53 10.12
N CYS A 168 -6.37 -2.53 10.11
CA CYS A 168 -6.12 -3.43 8.98
C CYS A 168 -6.88 -4.77 9.08
N ASN A 169 -7.94 -4.84 9.89
CA ASN A 169 -8.76 -6.05 10.04
C ASN A 169 -9.71 -6.24 8.83
N CYS A 170 -9.18 -6.80 7.75
CA CYS A 170 -9.86 -6.91 6.47
C CYS A 170 -10.40 -8.33 6.26
N ASP A 171 -11.64 -8.45 5.78
CA ASP A 171 -12.32 -9.74 5.57
C ASP A 171 -11.89 -10.38 4.23
N ALA A 172 -12.15 -11.68 4.05
CA ALA A 172 -11.86 -12.41 2.81
C ALA A 172 -12.52 -11.79 1.55
N PHE A 173 -13.59 -11.01 1.73
CA PHE A 173 -14.31 -10.33 0.65
C PHE A 173 -13.82 -8.90 0.37
N TYR A 174 -13.22 -8.23 1.37
CA TYR A 174 -12.77 -6.85 1.25
C TYR A 174 -11.28 -6.76 1.55
N LYS A 175 -10.49 -6.38 0.56
CA LYS A 175 -9.05 -6.23 0.73
C LYS A 175 -8.74 -4.85 1.33
N CYS A 176 -7.76 -4.77 2.22
CA CYS A 176 -7.40 -3.52 2.88
C CYS A 176 -6.97 -2.46 1.88
N GLY A 177 -7.18 -1.20 2.26
CA GLY A 177 -6.65 -0.03 1.57
C GLY A 177 -5.86 0.86 2.51
N ILE A 178 -4.83 1.50 1.96
CA ILE A 178 -4.06 2.53 2.65
C ILE A 178 -3.80 3.69 1.69
N ALA A 179 -3.83 4.91 2.21
CA ALA A 179 -3.65 6.11 1.43
C ALA A 179 -2.74 7.12 2.12
N TRP A 180 -1.83 7.71 1.35
CA TRP A 180 -0.92 8.77 1.81
C TRP A 180 -1.28 10.08 1.13
N PHE A 181 -1.43 11.13 1.92
CA PHE A 181 -1.79 12.47 1.46
C PHE A 181 -0.57 13.38 1.59
N TYR A 182 -0.16 13.97 0.48
CA TYR A 182 0.97 14.88 0.41
C TYR A 182 0.52 16.27 -0.05
N GLU A 183 1.18 17.28 0.50
CA GLU A 183 1.18 18.67 0.02
C GLU A 183 2.50 18.93 -0.72
#